data_AF-A0A3R9QKK0-F1
#
_entry.id   AF-A0A3R9QKK0-F1
#
_cell.length_a   1.000
_cell.length_b   1.000
_cell.length_c   1.000
_cell.angle_alpha   90.00
_cell.angle_beta   90.00
_cell.angle_gamma   90.00
#
_symmetry.space_group_name_H-M   'P 1'
#
loop_
_entity.id
_entity.type
_entity.pdbx_description
1 polymer ?
#
loop_
_entity_poly.entity_id
_entity_poly.type
_entity_poly.pdbx_seq_one_letter_code
_entity_poly.pdbx_strand_id
1 'polypeptide(L)'
;MNRHAGWDVMLLLLFAGGLFFLWQKEQEQITQELREHETLHPKVVEKKEELIDRAKNREIQVVITEGYRSEEKQNNLYAQGRSQAGSIVTHAEGGESYHNYGLAIDFAIERNNGELTWDTNYDGNDNGQSDWMEVVEIAKDLGFEWGGDWNHFEDRPHLQWDIGVSIRELQRK
;
A
#
# COMPACT_ATOMS: atom_id res chain seq x y z
N MET A 1 -52.35 23.23 -5.79
CA MET A 1 -51.42 24.02 -4.94
C MET A 1 -50.31 23.10 -4.47
N ASN A 2 -49.15 23.09 -5.14
CA ASN A 2 -47.96 22.36 -4.67
C ASN A 2 -46.84 23.38 -4.51
N ARG A 3 -46.56 23.79 -3.26
CA ARG A 3 -45.42 24.63 -2.88
C ARG A 3 -44.81 24.10 -1.58
N HIS A 4 -44.34 22.85 -1.60
CA HIS A 4 -43.56 22.28 -0.49
C HIS A 4 -42.20 21.70 -0.93
N ALA A 5 -42.03 21.38 -2.23
CA ALA A 5 -40.83 20.70 -2.74
C ALA A 5 -39.49 21.45 -2.56
N GLY A 6 -39.49 22.78 -2.39
CA GLY A 6 -38.25 23.56 -2.26
C GLY A 6 -37.55 23.43 -0.91
N TRP A 7 -38.31 23.22 0.17
CA TRP A 7 -37.76 23.10 1.52
C TRP A 7 -37.15 21.72 1.76
N ASP A 8 -37.77 20.67 1.21
CA ASP A 8 -37.26 19.31 1.30
C ASP A 8 -35.89 19.17 0.59
N VAL A 9 -35.74 19.78 -0.59
CA VAL A 9 -34.46 19.81 -1.33
C VAL A 9 -33.40 20.59 -0.55
N MET A 10 -33.76 21.73 0.06
CA MET A 10 -32.82 22.51 0.87
C MET A 10 -32.34 21.73 2.11
N LEU A 11 -33.25 21.03 2.80
CA LEU A 11 -32.89 20.20 3.96
C LEU A 11 -32.00 19.02 3.57
N LEU A 12 -32.26 18.38 2.43
CA LEU A 12 -31.39 17.32 1.90
C LEU A 12 -29.99 17.84 1.57
N LEU A 13 -29.88 19.03 0.97
CA LEU A 13 -28.59 19.65 0.67
C LEU A 13 -27.82 20.02 1.94
N LEU A 14 -28.49 20.58 2.96
CA LEU A 14 -27.87 20.89 4.25
C LEU A 14 -27.41 19.61 4.98
N PHE A 15 -28.21 18.55 4.94
CA PHE A 15 -27.86 17.26 5.53
C PHE A 15 -26.66 16.62 4.80
N ALA A 16 -26.69 16.58 3.47
CA ALA A 16 -25.57 16.09 2.66
C ALA A 16 -24.29 16.91 2.90
N GLY A 17 -24.42 18.24 2.99
CA GLY A 17 -23.30 19.13 3.34
C GLY A 17 -22.75 18.86 4.74
N GLY A 18 -23.62 18.58 5.71
CA GLY A 18 -23.22 18.17 7.06
C GLY A 18 -22.47 16.83 7.07
N LEU A 19 -22.98 15.82 6.36
CA LEU A 19 -22.29 14.52 6.20
C LEU A 19 -20.93 14.68 5.52
N PHE A 20 -20.87 15.49 4.46
CA PHE A 20 -19.62 15.78 3.76
C PHE A 20 -18.59 16.46 4.67
N PHE A 21 -19.02 17.42 5.49
CA PHE A 21 -18.14 18.08 6.46
C PHE A 21 -17.62 17.13 7.54
N LEU A 22 -18.48 16.25 8.07
CA LEU A 22 -18.07 15.24 9.05
C LEU A 22 -17.07 14.26 8.44
N TRP A 23 -17.34 13.79 7.23
CA TRP A 23 -16.44 12.92 6.47
C TRP A 23 -15.10 13.60 6.20
N GLN A 24 -15.08 14.87 5.80
CA GLN A 24 -13.83 15.63 5.64
C GLN A 24 -13.00 15.72 6.93
N LYS A 25 -13.66 15.97 8.07
CA LYS A 25 -12.98 16.03 9.36
C LYS A 25 -12.40 14.67 9.77
N GLU A 26 -13.11 13.59 9.50
CA GLU A 26 -12.63 12.22 9.72
C GLU A 26 -11.39 11.92 8.86
N GLN A 27 -11.42 12.27 7.57
CA GLN A 27 -10.28 12.09 6.67
C GLN A 27 -9.05 12.89 7.11
N GLU A 28 -9.25 14.13 7.58
CA GLU A 28 -8.16 14.95 8.11
C GLU A 28 -7.51 14.32 9.35
N GLN A 29 -8.31 13.77 10.26
CA GLN A 29 -7.81 13.09 11.45
C GLN A 29 -7.02 11.81 11.09
N ILE A 30 -7.54 10.98 10.19
CA ILE A 30 -6.85 9.78 9.68
C ILE A 30 -5.52 10.17 9.05
N THR A 31 -5.52 11.20 8.20
CA THR A 31 -4.31 11.69 7.53
C THR A 31 -3.27 12.17 8.53
N GLN A 32 -3.68 12.89 9.57
CA GLN A 32 -2.76 13.35 10.62
C GLN A 32 -2.14 12.16 11.38
N GLU A 33 -2.95 11.18 11.77
CA GLU A 33 -2.47 9.99 12.48
C GLU A 33 -1.41 9.25 11.66
N LEU A 34 -1.62 9.07 10.36
CA LEU A 34 -0.69 8.38 9.47
C LEU A 34 0.65 9.11 9.29
N ARG A 35 0.66 10.44 9.34
CA ARG A 35 1.89 11.24 9.25
C ARG A 35 2.77 11.11 10.49
N GLU A 36 2.14 10.93 11.65
CA GLU A 36 2.83 10.86 12.93
C GLU A 36 3.21 9.40 13.27
N HIS A 37 2.75 8.42 12.48
CA HIS A 37 2.95 7.01 12.76
C HIS A 37 4.25 6.46 12.16
N GLU A 38 5.10 5.87 13.01
CA GLU A 38 6.39 5.27 12.61
C GLU A 38 6.38 3.72 12.58
N THR A 39 5.22 3.11 12.31
CA THR A 39 5.11 1.65 12.15
C THR A 39 4.11 1.32 11.05
N LEU A 40 3.98 0.04 10.70
CA LEU A 40 2.90 -0.39 9.82
C LEU A 40 1.55 -0.06 10.43
N HIS A 41 0.63 0.42 9.58
CA HIS A 41 -0.75 0.65 9.95
C HIS A 41 -1.40 -0.68 10.38
N PRO A 42 -2.25 -0.71 11.42
CA PRO A 42 -2.85 -1.94 11.93
C PRO A 42 -3.58 -2.77 10.85
N LYS A 43 -4.24 -2.10 9.91
CA LYS A 43 -4.91 -2.78 8.79
C LYS A 43 -3.91 -3.48 7.85
N VAL A 44 -2.77 -2.85 7.59
CA VAL A 44 -1.70 -3.46 6.80
C VAL A 44 -1.10 -4.64 7.54
N VAL A 45 -0.92 -4.56 8.86
CA VAL A 45 -0.49 -5.70 9.68
C VAL A 45 -1.47 -6.86 9.55
N GLU A 46 -2.77 -6.63 9.78
CA GLU A 46 -3.83 -7.65 9.64
C GLU A 46 -3.77 -8.33 8.26
N LYS A 47 -3.71 -7.52 7.19
CA LYS A 47 -3.75 -8.02 5.80
C LYS A 47 -2.47 -8.71 5.38
N LYS A 48 -1.32 -8.26 5.88
CA LYS A 48 -0.01 -8.89 5.69
C LYS A 48 0.02 -10.28 6.33
N GLU A 49 -0.46 -10.44 7.56
CA GLU A 49 -0.53 -11.77 8.19
C GLU A 49 -1.50 -12.69 7.42
N GLU A 50 -2.65 -12.17 6.98
CA GLU A 50 -3.61 -12.93 6.17
C GLU A 50 -3.03 -13.35 4.81
N LEU A 51 -2.21 -12.49 4.17
CA LEU A 51 -1.48 -12.81 2.93
C LEU A 51 -0.52 -13.98 3.15
N ILE A 52 0.30 -13.92 4.21
CA ILE A 52 1.26 -14.97 4.56
C ILE A 52 0.54 -16.30 4.81
N ASP A 53 -0.54 -16.28 5.59
CA ASP A 53 -1.32 -17.48 5.91
C ASP A 53 -1.97 -18.10 4.68
N ARG A 54 -2.57 -17.28 3.80
CA ARG A 54 -3.18 -17.76 2.56
C ARG A 54 -2.15 -18.31 1.57
N ALA A 55 -1.00 -17.64 1.43
CA ALA A 55 0.08 -18.12 0.57
C ALA A 55 0.67 -19.44 1.09
N LYS A 56 0.86 -19.55 2.41
CA LYS A 56 1.32 -20.78 3.05
C LYS A 56 0.38 -21.96 2.83
N ASN A 57 -0.94 -21.73 2.79
CA ASN A 57 -1.93 -22.77 2.44
C ASN A 57 -1.82 -23.23 0.98
N ARG A 58 -1.15 -22.47 0.11
CA ARG A 58 -0.76 -22.86 -1.25
C ARG A 58 0.69 -23.36 -1.35
N GLU A 59 1.31 -23.68 -0.21
CA GLU A 59 2.69 -24.15 -0.11
C GLU A 59 3.76 -23.11 -0.52
N ILE A 60 3.39 -21.83 -0.56
CA ILE A 60 4.30 -20.73 -0.91
C ILE A 60 4.76 -20.02 0.37
N GLN A 61 6.07 -19.90 0.57
CA GLN A 61 6.65 -19.19 1.72
C GLN A 61 6.90 -17.72 1.37
N VAL A 62 6.02 -16.83 1.83
CA VAL A 62 6.17 -15.37 1.65
C VAL A 62 6.98 -14.77 2.79
N VAL A 63 7.98 -13.96 2.45
CA VAL A 63 8.79 -13.20 3.41
C VAL A 63 8.61 -11.72 3.15
N ILE A 64 8.23 -10.97 4.19
CA ILE A 64 8.11 -9.51 4.14
C ILE A 64 9.49 -8.92 4.35
N THR A 65 10.04 -8.29 3.31
CA THR A 65 11.41 -7.75 3.29
C THR A 65 11.45 -6.30 3.75
N GLU A 66 10.36 -5.56 3.58
CA GLU A 66 10.23 -4.20 4.07
C GLU A 66 8.79 -3.85 4.47
N GLY A 67 8.65 -2.92 5.42
CA GLY A 67 7.36 -2.40 5.88
C GLY A 67 7.46 -0.89 6.02
N TYR A 68 7.24 -0.36 7.23
CA TYR A 68 7.50 1.07 7.47
C TYR A 68 8.97 1.44 7.18
N ARG A 69 9.16 2.57 6.49
CA ARG A 69 10.45 3.13 6.13
C ARG A 69 10.44 4.62 6.43
N SER A 70 11.32 5.10 7.31
CA SER A 70 11.38 6.54 7.63
C SER A 70 11.70 7.39 6.39
N GLU A 71 11.30 8.67 6.41
CA GLU A 71 11.63 9.63 5.34
C GLU A 71 13.16 9.75 5.14
N GLU A 72 13.94 9.71 6.22
CA GLU A 72 15.41 9.73 6.15
C GLU A 72 15.94 8.51 5.39
N LYS A 73 15.45 7.31 5.70
CA LYS A 73 15.84 6.09 5.00
C LYS A 73 15.43 6.15 3.53
N GLN A 74 14.23 6.66 3.23
CA GLN A 74 13.76 6.85 1.85
C GLN A 74 14.64 7.84 1.08
N ASN A 75 15.03 8.96 1.68
CA ASN A 75 15.96 9.92 1.07
C ASN A 75 17.34 9.29 0.77
N ASN A 76 17.83 8.41 1.66
CA ASN A 76 19.06 7.67 1.41
C ASN A 76 18.92 6.69 0.22
N LEU A 77 17.78 6.01 0.08
CA LEU A 77 17.51 5.16 -1.10
C LEU A 77 17.40 6.00 -2.37
N TYR A 78 16.72 7.14 -2.31
CA TYR A 78 16.61 8.07 -3.43
C TYR A 78 17.98 8.60 -3.88
N ALA A 79 18.91 8.82 -2.96
CA ALA A 79 20.26 9.27 -3.27
C ALA A 79 21.08 8.26 -4.11
N GLN A 80 20.77 6.95 -4.05
CA GLN A 80 21.50 5.91 -4.79
C GLN A 80 21.33 6.07 -6.31
N GLY A 81 22.44 5.94 -7.03
CA GLY A 81 22.50 6.18 -8.48
C GLY A 81 22.33 7.66 -8.88
N ARG A 82 22.22 8.56 -7.90
CA ARG A 82 22.15 10.02 -8.08
C ARG A 82 23.36 10.69 -7.44
N SER A 83 23.26 10.99 -6.14
CA SER A 83 24.32 11.62 -5.34
C SER A 83 25.20 10.60 -4.60
N GLN A 84 24.79 9.33 -4.55
CA GLN A 84 25.53 8.20 -4.01
C GLN A 84 25.74 7.13 -5.10
N ALA A 85 26.80 6.34 -4.97
CA ALA A 85 27.03 5.20 -5.85
C ALA A 85 25.96 4.11 -5.66
N GLY A 86 25.68 3.35 -6.71
CA GLY A 86 24.66 2.29 -6.71
C GLY A 86 23.71 2.44 -7.90
N SER A 87 22.78 1.50 -8.01
CA SER A 87 21.67 1.58 -8.97
C SER A 87 20.54 2.44 -8.40
N ILE A 88 19.74 3.07 -9.26
CA ILE A 88 18.50 3.71 -8.83
C ILE A 88 17.52 2.61 -8.40
N VAL A 89 17.14 2.63 -7.12
CA VAL A 89 16.19 1.67 -6.53
C VAL A 89 14.81 2.28 -6.24
N THR A 90 14.68 3.60 -6.34
CA THR A 90 13.42 4.30 -6.15
C THR A 90 13.42 5.67 -6.86
N HIS A 91 12.23 6.13 -7.23
CA HIS A 91 11.98 7.48 -7.70
C HIS A 91 11.27 8.38 -6.68
N ALA A 92 10.87 7.85 -5.52
CA ALA A 92 10.21 8.59 -4.46
C ALA A 92 11.24 9.17 -3.47
N GLU A 93 11.13 10.46 -3.20
CA GLU A 93 11.81 11.12 -2.08
C GLU A 93 11.13 10.78 -0.74
N GLY A 94 11.72 11.19 0.37
CA GLY A 94 11.10 11.06 1.70
C GLY A 94 9.74 11.76 1.74
N GLY A 95 8.70 11.02 2.13
CA GLY A 95 7.32 11.47 2.14
C GLY A 95 6.57 11.26 0.82
N GLU A 96 7.22 10.69 -0.20
CA GLU A 96 6.57 10.35 -1.49
C GLU A 96 6.25 8.85 -1.61
N SER A 97 6.59 8.05 -0.60
CA SER A 97 6.31 6.61 -0.57
C SER A 97 5.31 6.26 0.52
N TYR A 98 4.37 5.36 0.22
CA TYR A 98 3.45 4.81 1.24
C TYR A 98 4.17 4.05 2.37
N HIS A 99 5.42 3.59 2.15
CA HIS A 99 6.24 3.05 3.23
C HIS A 99 6.52 4.10 4.32
N ASN A 100 6.58 5.39 3.97
CA ASN A 100 6.79 6.49 4.93
C ASN A 100 5.59 6.71 5.86
N TYR A 101 4.45 6.11 5.54
CA TYR A 101 3.20 6.22 6.29
C TYR A 101 2.71 4.87 6.82
N GLY A 102 3.53 3.82 6.72
CA GLY A 102 3.17 2.47 7.18
C GLY A 102 2.08 1.79 6.35
N LEU A 103 1.87 2.25 5.12
CA LEU A 103 0.79 1.80 4.22
C LEU A 103 1.26 0.83 3.14
N ALA A 104 2.55 0.47 3.12
CA ALA A 104 3.12 -0.45 2.14
C ALA A 104 4.04 -1.48 2.77
N ILE A 105 4.17 -2.62 2.08
CA ILE A 105 5.08 -3.72 2.38
C ILE A 105 5.76 -4.17 1.08
N ASP A 106 7.01 -4.60 1.20
CA ASP A 106 7.69 -5.33 0.13
C ASP A 106 7.79 -6.81 0.51
N PHE A 107 7.65 -7.69 -0.47
CA PHE A 107 7.77 -9.13 -0.25
C PHE A 107 8.79 -9.80 -1.18
N ALA A 108 9.22 -10.98 -0.76
CA ALA A 108 9.96 -11.95 -1.54
C ALA A 108 9.38 -13.35 -1.28
N ILE A 109 9.77 -14.32 -2.10
CA ILE A 109 9.45 -15.73 -1.87
C ILE A 109 10.69 -16.43 -1.33
N GLU A 110 10.53 -17.23 -0.29
CA GLU A 110 11.59 -18.12 0.19
C GLU A 110 11.51 -19.47 -0.55
N ARG A 111 12.62 -19.84 -1.19
CA ARG A 111 12.78 -21.12 -1.88
C ARG A 111 12.90 -22.27 -0.88
N ASN A 112 12.72 -23.49 -1.34
CA ASN A 112 12.88 -24.71 -0.53
C ASN A 112 14.26 -24.88 0.12
N ASN A 113 15.30 -24.19 -0.37
CA ASN A 113 16.65 -24.17 0.21
C ASN A 113 16.87 -23.04 1.24
N GLY A 114 15.83 -22.25 1.56
CA GLY A 114 15.89 -21.10 2.46
C GLY A 114 16.40 -19.80 1.82
N GLU A 115 16.61 -19.78 0.50
CA GLU A 115 17.05 -18.58 -0.22
C GLU A 115 15.87 -17.71 -0.62
N LEU A 116 15.96 -16.40 -0.41
CA LEU A 116 14.96 -15.46 -0.93
C LEU A 116 15.12 -15.25 -2.43
N THR A 117 13.99 -15.19 -3.13
CA THR A 117 13.94 -14.97 -4.57
C THR A 117 12.92 -13.91 -4.94
N TRP A 118 13.30 -13.11 -5.94
CA TRP A 118 12.47 -12.12 -6.62
C TRP A 118 12.14 -12.53 -8.06
N ASP A 119 12.38 -13.81 -8.37
CA ASP A 119 12.06 -14.38 -9.68
C ASP A 119 10.55 -14.54 -9.81
N THR A 120 9.93 -13.69 -10.62
CA THR A 120 8.48 -13.70 -10.84
C THR A 120 8.00 -14.90 -11.65
N ASN A 121 8.90 -15.78 -12.12
CA ASN A 121 8.53 -17.02 -12.79
C ASN A 121 8.82 -18.25 -11.93
N TYR A 122 9.26 -18.07 -10.68
CA TYR A 122 9.49 -19.18 -9.77
C TYR A 122 8.17 -19.90 -9.47
N ASP A 123 8.20 -21.22 -9.59
CA ASP A 123 7.12 -22.17 -9.29
C ASP A 123 7.73 -23.20 -8.32
N GLY A 124 7.67 -22.90 -7.02
CA GLY A 124 8.27 -23.69 -5.95
C GLY A 124 7.37 -24.78 -5.41
N ASN A 125 6.06 -24.66 -5.65
CA ASN A 125 5.05 -25.66 -5.32
C ASN A 125 4.75 -26.64 -6.47
N ASP A 126 5.43 -26.50 -7.62
CA ASP A 126 5.34 -27.35 -8.81
C ASP A 126 3.91 -27.49 -9.37
N ASN A 127 3.06 -26.46 -9.21
CA ASN A 127 1.66 -26.51 -9.64
C ASN A 127 1.44 -26.02 -11.09
N GLY A 128 2.51 -25.55 -11.76
CA GLY A 128 2.47 -25.01 -13.12
C GLY A 128 2.13 -23.53 -13.21
N GLN A 129 2.05 -22.82 -12.08
CA GLN A 129 1.82 -21.38 -11.99
C GLN A 129 2.98 -20.71 -11.26
N SER A 130 3.17 -19.42 -11.52
CA SER A 130 4.15 -18.63 -10.78
C SER A 130 3.66 -18.38 -9.36
N ASP A 131 4.44 -18.81 -8.37
CA ASP A 131 4.19 -18.53 -6.96
C ASP A 131 4.07 -17.01 -6.71
N TRP A 132 4.86 -16.22 -7.44
CA TRP A 132 4.81 -14.75 -7.36
C TRP A 132 3.44 -14.23 -7.76
N MET A 133 2.90 -14.73 -8.87
CA MET A 133 1.61 -14.28 -9.37
C MET A 133 0.45 -14.79 -8.50
N GLU A 134 0.59 -15.96 -7.89
CA GLU A 134 -0.38 -16.44 -6.90
C GLU A 134 -0.40 -15.55 -5.64
N VAL A 135 0.77 -15.14 -5.14
CA VAL A 135 0.85 -14.19 -4.02
C VAL A 135 0.25 -12.84 -4.39
N VAL A 136 0.52 -12.34 -5.60
CA VAL A 136 -0.10 -11.10 -6.12
C VAL A 136 -1.62 -11.22 -6.21
N GLU A 137 -2.15 -12.33 -6.69
CA GLU A 137 -3.60 -12.60 -6.74
C GLU A 137 -4.20 -12.52 -5.33
N ILE A 138 -3.60 -13.22 -4.36
CA ILE A 138 -4.04 -13.18 -2.96
C ILE A 138 -3.96 -11.75 -2.41
N ALA A 139 -2.89 -11.01 -2.67
CA ALA A 139 -2.72 -9.65 -2.19
C ALA A 139 -3.81 -8.72 -2.74
N LYS A 140 -4.12 -8.82 -4.03
CA LYS A 140 -5.21 -8.06 -4.68
C LYS A 140 -6.57 -8.41 -4.11
N ASP A 141 -6.85 -9.70 -3.91
CA ASP A 141 -8.08 -10.17 -3.27
C ASP A 141 -8.24 -9.65 -1.84
N LEU A 142 -7.11 -9.44 -1.15
CA LEU A 142 -7.10 -8.86 0.19
C LEU A 142 -7.31 -7.35 0.16
N GLY A 143 -7.11 -6.67 -0.97
CA GLY A 143 -7.29 -5.23 -1.14
C GLY A 143 -5.99 -4.43 -1.34
N PHE A 144 -4.85 -5.10 -1.51
CA PHE A 144 -3.61 -4.41 -1.88
C PHE A 144 -3.60 -4.04 -3.37
N GLU A 145 -3.04 -2.88 -3.68
CA GLU A 145 -2.53 -2.56 -5.00
C GLU A 145 -1.11 -3.11 -5.15
N TRP A 146 -0.78 -3.57 -6.36
CA TRP A 146 0.53 -4.17 -6.65
C TRP A 146 1.38 -3.24 -7.53
N GLY A 147 2.63 -3.01 -7.14
CA GLY A 147 3.55 -2.15 -7.87
C GLY A 147 3.96 -2.67 -9.26
N GLY A 148 3.78 -3.98 -9.51
CA GLY A 148 3.96 -4.56 -10.84
C GLY A 148 2.89 -4.17 -11.86
N ASP A 149 1.75 -3.62 -11.43
CA ASP A 149 0.72 -3.09 -12.35
C ASP A 149 0.99 -1.65 -12.79
N TRP A 150 2.02 -1.00 -12.25
CA TRP A 150 2.29 0.41 -12.55
C TRP A 150 2.81 0.60 -13.99
N ASN A 151 2.23 1.57 -14.70
CA ASN A 151 2.59 1.86 -16.09
C ASN A 151 4.03 2.39 -16.25
N HIS A 152 4.62 2.89 -15.18
CA HIS A 152 5.97 3.44 -15.16
C HIS A 152 6.69 2.95 -13.90
N PHE A 153 7.90 2.41 -14.10
CA PHE A 153 8.75 1.88 -13.02
C PHE A 153 8.04 0.79 -12.20
N GLU A 154 7.85 -0.38 -12.84
CA GLU A 154 7.30 -1.57 -12.16
C GLU A 154 8.11 -1.89 -10.91
N ASP A 155 7.45 -1.84 -9.75
CA ASP A 155 8.03 -2.24 -8.47
C ASP A 155 7.39 -3.54 -8.01
N ARG A 156 7.94 -4.65 -8.50
CA ARG A 156 7.32 -5.97 -8.35
C ARG A 156 7.17 -6.41 -6.90
N PRO A 157 8.14 -6.18 -5.98
CA PRO A 157 7.98 -6.52 -4.56
C PRO A 157 6.88 -5.74 -3.85
N HIS A 158 6.50 -4.57 -4.37
CA HIS A 158 5.72 -3.59 -3.64
C HIS A 158 4.22 -3.91 -3.62
N LEU A 159 3.66 -3.89 -2.41
CA LEU A 159 2.23 -3.94 -2.15
C LEU A 159 1.84 -2.75 -1.28
N GLN A 160 0.85 -1.98 -1.72
CA GLN A 160 0.34 -0.84 -0.95
C GLN A 160 -1.15 -0.96 -0.69
N TRP A 161 -1.57 -0.47 0.47
CA TRP A 161 -2.95 -0.43 0.85
C TRP A 161 -3.53 0.95 0.59
N ASP A 162 -4.50 1.04 -0.33
CA ASP A 162 -5.25 2.27 -0.54
C ASP A 162 -6.36 2.39 0.51
N ILE A 163 -6.15 3.28 1.49
CA ILE A 163 -7.18 3.68 2.46
C ILE A 163 -8.04 4.86 1.97
N GLY A 164 -7.87 5.29 0.71
CA GLY A 164 -8.54 6.45 0.12
C GLY A 164 -7.82 7.77 0.40
N VAL A 165 -6.55 7.73 0.81
CA VAL A 165 -5.72 8.93 1.07
C VAL A 165 -4.52 8.90 0.14
N SER A 166 -4.44 9.89 -0.74
CA SER A 166 -3.34 10.02 -1.70
C SER A 166 -2.05 10.48 -1.03
N ILE A 167 -0.89 10.17 -1.63
CA ILE A 167 0.42 10.74 -1.24
C ILE A 167 0.35 12.28 -1.12
N ARG A 168 -0.32 12.94 -2.08
CA ARG A 168 -0.49 14.41 -2.05
C ARG A 168 -1.21 14.88 -0.78
N GLU A 169 -2.22 14.14 -0.34
CA GLU A 169 -2.92 14.44 0.91
C GLU A 169 -2.04 14.14 2.11
N LEU A 170 -1.29 13.03 2.12
CA LEU A 170 -0.35 12.69 3.18
C LEU A 170 0.77 13.74 3.34
N GLN A 171 1.16 14.43 2.28
CA GLN A 171 2.18 15.50 2.30
C GLN A 171 1.67 16.88 2.75
N ARG A 172 0.34 17.11 2.78
CA ARG A 172 -0.24 18.44 2.98
C ARG A 172 -0.14 18.92 4.43
N LYS A 173 0.98 19.52 4.82
CA LYS A 173 1.19 20.15 6.13
C LYS A 173 0.12 21.18 6.48
#